data_AF-A0AAD3CMQ8-F1
#
_entry.id   AF-A0AAD3CMQ8-F1
#
_cell.length_a   1.000
_cell.length_b   1.000
_cell.length_c   1.000
_cell.angle_alpha   90.00
_cell.angle_beta   90.00
_cell.angle_gamma   90.00
#
_symmetry.space_group_name_H-M   'P 1'
#
loop_
_entity.id
_entity.type
_entity.pdbx_description
1 polymer ?
#
loop_
_entity_poly.entity_id
_entity_poly.type
_entity_poly.pdbx_seq_one_letter_code
_entity_poly.pdbx_strand_id
1 'polypeptide(L)'
;MKYLYLAIALTLSNVAAFSPNSISLANKRSVRSNNAKTCLHVKAQKAIKAAVEASRKFGPQSKEARLAWETVEEINASDNSMAYKPLDDTLDIDLELLSRMKHRSRNSPVKVAPIQYAKVLSLHGSHHIQDDPNLKRALSKAELLTEWWGVHSTQAKLAWEEVEDILSNEYSSIFEGSTNPIENECKIDFTEACVAMEELEKVLFHHHECYHEVQNGDLGRF
;
A
#
# COMPACT_ATOMS: atom_id res chain seq x y z
N MET A 1 34.69 55.44 -9.80
CA MET A 1 34.17 56.47 -8.86
C MET A 1 32.71 56.72 -9.19
N LYS A 2 31.82 56.39 -8.24
CA LYS A 2 30.46 56.94 -8.07
C LYS A 2 29.46 56.47 -9.14
N TYR A 3 28.65 55.44 -8.89
CA TYR A 3 27.37 55.44 -8.16
C TYR A 3 26.68 54.14 -8.60
N LEU A 4 25.83 53.43 -7.86
CA LEU A 4 25.27 53.55 -6.54
C LEU A 4 24.45 52.26 -6.40
N TYR A 5 24.73 51.52 -5.34
CA TYR A 5 23.95 50.41 -4.79
C TYR A 5 22.46 50.50 -5.13
N LEU A 6 22.00 49.63 -6.03
CA LEU A 6 20.58 49.38 -6.22
C LEU A 6 20.11 48.57 -5.01
N ALA A 7 19.48 49.27 -4.09
CA ALA A 7 18.91 48.78 -2.86
C ALA A 7 17.97 47.59 -3.13
N ILE A 8 18.39 46.40 -2.70
CA ILE A 8 17.49 45.28 -2.44
C ILE A 8 16.68 45.71 -1.21
N ALA A 9 15.55 46.35 -1.47
CA ALA A 9 14.58 46.72 -0.47
C ALA A 9 14.04 45.43 0.18
N LEU A 10 14.38 45.29 1.45
CA LEU A 10 13.76 44.38 2.42
C LEU A 10 12.24 44.43 2.29
N THR A 11 11.64 43.38 1.75
CA THR A 11 10.22 43.08 1.96
C THR A 11 10.08 42.19 3.20
N LEU A 12 10.37 42.77 4.36
CA LEU A 12 9.88 42.28 5.65
C LEU A 12 8.35 42.43 5.66
N SER A 13 7.64 41.39 5.24
CA SER A 13 6.19 41.31 5.33
C SER A 13 5.80 40.38 6.48
N ASN A 14 5.40 41.02 7.59
CA ASN A 14 4.47 40.58 8.63
C ASN A 14 4.51 39.10 9.05
N VAL A 15 5.31 38.80 10.08
CA VAL A 15 5.00 37.70 10.99
C VAL A 15 3.75 38.10 11.77
N ALA A 16 2.57 37.72 11.27
CA ALA A 16 1.35 37.76 12.05
C ALA A 16 1.54 36.85 13.26
N ALA A 17 1.60 37.46 14.45
CA ALA A 17 1.66 36.77 15.71
C ALA A 17 0.49 35.78 15.80
N PHE A 18 0.80 34.49 15.77
CA PHE A 18 -0.12 33.44 16.20
C PHE A 18 -0.44 33.68 17.67
N SER A 19 -1.55 34.36 17.93
CA SER A 19 -2.18 34.38 19.25
C SER A 19 -2.78 32.98 19.48
N PRO A 20 -2.29 32.20 20.46
CA PRO A 20 -2.98 30.98 20.84
C PRO A 20 -4.31 31.40 21.47
N ASN A 21 -5.39 31.32 20.69
CA ASN A 21 -6.73 31.36 21.25
C ASN A 21 -6.82 30.24 22.29
N SER A 22 -7.01 30.63 23.54
CA SER A 22 -7.33 29.74 24.65
C SER A 22 -8.58 28.95 24.27
N ILE A 23 -8.38 27.69 23.89
CA ILE A 23 -9.45 26.74 23.65
C ILE A 23 -10.12 26.50 25.00
N SER A 24 -11.19 27.25 25.25
CA SER A 24 -12.21 26.92 26.23
C SER A 24 -12.78 25.56 25.85
N LEU A 25 -12.32 24.51 26.53
CA LEU A 25 -12.90 23.16 26.57
C LEU A 25 -14.29 23.21 27.25
N ALA A 26 -15.24 23.89 26.62
CA ALA A 26 -16.65 23.73 26.90
C ALA A 26 -17.16 22.57 26.06
N ASN A 27 -17.36 21.45 26.76
CA ASN A 27 -17.89 20.17 26.31
C ASN A 27 -19.28 20.31 25.65
N LYS A 28 -19.33 20.83 24.41
CA LYS A 28 -20.50 20.72 23.54
C LYS A 28 -20.34 19.44 22.73
N ARG A 29 -20.96 18.36 23.22
CA ARG A 29 -21.22 17.15 22.44
C ARG A 29 -21.81 17.59 21.10
N SER A 30 -20.97 17.47 20.08
CA SER A 30 -21.28 17.77 18.70
C SER A 30 -22.31 16.76 18.25
N VAL A 31 -23.55 17.20 18.08
CA VAL A 31 -24.49 16.57 17.13
C VAL A 31 -23.88 16.84 15.74
N ARG A 32 -22.84 16.07 15.40
CA ARG A 32 -22.07 16.21 14.16
C ARG A 32 -22.86 15.56 13.02
N SER A 33 -23.85 16.33 12.58
CA SER A 33 -24.43 16.41 11.24
C SER A 33 -24.10 15.24 10.28
N ASN A 34 -25.07 14.35 10.10
CA ASN A 34 -25.11 13.39 8.99
C ASN A 34 -25.05 14.07 7.60
N ASN A 35 -25.27 15.38 7.51
CA ASN A 35 -25.28 16.14 6.25
C ASN A 35 -23.87 16.43 5.70
N ALA A 36 -22.81 16.29 6.51
CA ALA A 36 -21.44 16.50 6.04
C ALA A 36 -20.97 15.37 5.11
N LYS A 37 -21.39 14.13 5.39
CA LYS A 37 -21.06 12.94 4.58
C LYS A 37 -21.70 12.99 3.20
N THR A 38 -22.97 13.38 3.12
CA THR A 38 -23.70 13.51 1.86
C THR A 38 -23.10 14.61 0.97
N CYS A 39 -22.56 15.69 1.55
CA CYS A 39 -21.91 16.76 0.80
C CYS A 39 -20.57 16.33 0.18
N LEU A 40 -19.74 15.60 0.93
CA LEU A 40 -18.46 15.07 0.42
C LEU A 40 -18.65 14.06 -0.70
N HIS A 41 -19.60 13.14 -0.54
CA HIS A 41 -19.91 12.15 -1.57
C HIS A 41 -20.33 12.80 -2.91
N VAL A 42 -21.17 13.84 -2.87
CA VAL A 42 -21.58 14.57 -4.08
C VAL A 42 -20.39 15.30 -4.73
N LYS A 43 -19.47 15.85 -3.94
CA LYS A 43 -18.23 16.46 -4.46
C LYS A 43 -17.31 15.42 -5.11
N ALA A 44 -17.13 14.26 -4.49
CA ALA A 44 -16.33 13.16 -5.04
C ALA A 44 -16.89 12.69 -6.39
N GLN A 45 -18.20 12.46 -6.49
CA GLN A 45 -18.84 12.08 -7.76
C GLN A 45 -18.65 13.13 -8.85
N LYS A 46 -18.75 14.42 -8.51
CA LYS A 46 -18.52 15.51 -9.46
C LYS A 46 -17.06 15.55 -9.94
N ALA A 47 -16.11 15.36 -9.04
CA ALA A 47 -14.68 15.33 -9.36
C ALA A 47 -14.33 14.13 -10.26
N ILE A 48 -14.86 12.94 -9.96
CA ILE A 48 -14.66 11.73 -10.79
C ILE A 48 -15.18 11.98 -12.21
N LYS A 49 -16.38 12.57 -12.34
CA LYS A 49 -16.94 12.88 -13.66
C LYS A 49 -16.06 13.85 -14.44
N ALA A 50 -15.52 14.88 -13.78
CA ALA A 50 -14.60 15.83 -14.39
C ALA A 50 -13.28 15.18 -14.83
N ALA A 51 -12.70 14.30 -14.00
CA ALA A 51 -11.48 13.57 -14.32
C ALA A 51 -11.65 12.62 -15.51
N VAL A 52 -12.79 11.92 -15.58
CA VAL A 52 -13.14 11.07 -16.74
C VAL A 52 -13.34 11.90 -18.00
N GLU A 53 -14.01 13.06 -17.91
CA GLU A 53 -14.20 13.94 -19.06
C GLU A 53 -12.86 14.53 -19.55
N ALA A 54 -11.99 14.96 -18.64
CA ALA A 54 -10.64 15.43 -18.97
C ALA A 54 -9.81 14.32 -19.64
N SER A 55 -9.84 13.10 -19.09
CA SER A 55 -9.15 11.93 -19.65
C SER A 55 -9.65 11.59 -21.06
N ARG A 56 -10.96 11.78 -21.33
CA ARG A 56 -11.55 11.58 -22.67
C ARG A 56 -11.15 12.67 -23.66
N LYS A 57 -11.03 13.93 -23.21
CA LYS A 57 -10.72 15.08 -24.08
C LYS A 57 -9.24 15.19 -24.42
N PHE A 58 -8.37 15.02 -23.42
CA PHE A 58 -6.93 15.27 -23.56
C PHE A 58 -6.10 13.98 -23.62
N GLY A 59 -6.71 12.83 -23.33
CA GLY A 59 -6.05 11.54 -23.24
C GLY A 59 -5.64 11.20 -21.80
N PRO A 60 -5.53 9.90 -21.46
CA PRO A 60 -5.27 9.46 -20.09
C PRO A 60 -3.89 9.85 -19.55
N GLN A 61 -2.91 10.12 -20.42
CA GLN A 61 -1.56 10.53 -20.03
C GLN A 61 -1.35 12.05 -20.05
N SER A 62 -2.38 12.84 -20.36
CA SER A 62 -2.25 14.30 -20.40
C SER A 62 -2.06 14.89 -19.00
N LYS A 63 -1.43 16.07 -18.92
CA LYS A 63 -1.22 16.76 -17.64
C LYS A 63 -2.55 17.15 -16.99
N GLU A 64 -3.53 17.54 -17.80
CA GLU A 64 -4.88 17.93 -17.38
C GLU A 64 -5.65 16.74 -16.80
N ALA A 65 -5.54 15.57 -17.43
CA ALA A 65 -6.14 14.34 -16.91
C ALA A 65 -5.51 13.95 -15.57
N ARG A 66 -4.19 14.02 -15.46
CA ARG A 66 -3.45 13.74 -14.21
C ARG A 66 -3.88 14.67 -13.08
N LEU A 67 -3.88 15.99 -13.30
CA LEU A 67 -4.29 16.98 -12.30
C LEU A 67 -5.75 16.76 -11.85
N ALA A 68 -6.64 16.37 -12.77
CA ALA A 68 -8.03 16.08 -12.42
C ALA A 68 -8.17 14.82 -11.55
N TRP A 69 -7.36 13.78 -11.78
CA TRP A 69 -7.31 12.59 -10.93
C TRP A 69 -6.65 12.86 -9.58
N GLU A 70 -5.60 13.70 -9.53
CA GLU A 70 -5.00 14.16 -8.26
C GLU A 70 -6.05 14.87 -7.38
N THR A 71 -6.94 15.67 -7.98
CA THR A 71 -8.06 16.29 -7.25
C THR A 71 -9.06 15.26 -6.70
N VAL A 72 -9.33 14.18 -7.45
CA VAL A 72 -10.19 13.08 -6.98
C VAL A 72 -9.55 12.39 -5.79
N GLU A 73 -8.25 12.14 -5.86
CA GLU A 73 -7.47 11.52 -4.80
C GLU A 73 -7.48 12.38 -3.53
N GLU A 74 -7.26 13.69 -3.64
CA GLU A 74 -7.30 14.61 -2.50
C GLU A 74 -8.68 14.64 -1.81
N ILE A 75 -9.76 14.66 -2.59
CA ILE A 75 -11.14 14.62 -2.06
C ILE A 75 -11.41 13.28 -1.36
N ASN A 76 -10.94 12.17 -1.92
CA ASN A 76 -11.16 10.84 -1.37
C ASN A 76 -10.30 10.60 -0.11
N ALA A 77 -9.06 11.08 -0.10
CA ALA A 77 -8.17 11.03 1.06
C ALA A 77 -8.71 11.88 2.23
N SER A 78 -9.42 12.96 1.93
CA SER A 78 -10.09 13.78 2.95
C SER A 78 -11.30 13.06 3.60
N ASP A 79 -11.83 12.01 2.97
CA ASP A 79 -12.90 11.19 3.53
C ASP A 79 -12.36 10.15 4.52
N ASN A 80 -12.00 10.63 5.71
CA ASN A 80 -11.57 9.78 6.83
C ASN A 80 -12.71 8.91 7.42
N SER A 81 -13.88 8.82 6.78
CA SER A 81 -14.99 8.02 7.31
C SER A 81 -14.67 6.52 7.35
N MET A 82 -13.74 6.03 6.52
CA MET A 82 -13.27 4.65 6.55
C MET A 82 -12.19 4.40 7.62
N ALA A 83 -11.37 5.40 7.93
CA ALA A 83 -10.29 5.29 8.91
C ALA A 83 -10.80 5.10 10.36
N TYR A 84 -12.04 5.49 10.63
CA TYR A 84 -12.69 5.32 11.93
C TYR A 84 -13.75 4.22 11.93
N LYS A 85 -13.63 3.19 11.08
CA LYS A 85 -14.26 1.93 11.45
C LYS A 85 -13.45 1.40 12.63
N PRO A 86 -13.97 1.41 13.88
CA PRO A 86 -13.31 0.65 14.92
C PRO A 86 -13.12 -0.75 14.35
N LEU A 87 -11.88 -1.23 14.36
CA LEU A 87 -11.61 -2.65 14.31
C LEU A 87 -12.30 -3.19 15.56
N ASP A 88 -13.59 -3.51 15.41
CA ASP A 88 -14.24 -4.40 16.33
C ASP A 88 -13.49 -5.72 16.09
N ASP A 89 -12.59 -6.07 17.01
CA ASP A 89 -11.77 -7.28 17.03
C ASP A 89 -12.61 -8.58 17.08
N THR A 90 -13.88 -8.50 16.65
CA THR A 90 -14.85 -9.56 16.58
C THR A 90 -15.40 -9.67 15.16
N LEU A 91 -14.51 -9.97 14.21
CA LEU A 91 -14.92 -10.88 13.12
C LEU A 91 -15.00 -12.32 13.67
N ASP A 92 -15.73 -12.49 14.78
CA ASP A 92 -16.57 -13.66 14.97
C ASP A 92 -17.65 -13.57 13.89
N ILE A 93 -17.25 -13.83 12.64
CA ILE A 93 -18.19 -14.24 11.61
C ILE A 93 -18.75 -15.54 12.17
N ASP A 94 -19.88 -15.41 12.86
CA ASP A 94 -20.59 -16.43 13.60
C ASP A 94 -20.36 -17.78 12.93
N LEU A 95 -19.59 -18.64 13.60
CA LEU A 95 -19.47 -20.05 13.24
C LEU A 95 -20.87 -20.67 13.08
N GLU A 96 -21.87 -20.09 13.73
CA GLU A 96 -23.29 -20.40 13.64
C GLU A 96 -23.94 -20.02 12.29
N LEU A 97 -23.53 -18.90 11.67
CA LEU A 97 -23.98 -18.47 10.34
C LEU A 97 -23.36 -19.36 9.25
N LEU A 98 -22.08 -19.74 9.44
CA LEU A 98 -21.42 -20.80 8.68
C LEU A 98 -22.10 -22.16 8.85
N SER A 99 -22.52 -22.52 10.07
CA SER A 99 -23.24 -23.76 10.36
C SER A 99 -24.64 -23.79 9.73
N ARG A 100 -25.35 -22.66 9.73
CA ARG A 100 -26.64 -22.50 9.03
C ARG A 100 -26.49 -22.59 7.52
N MET A 101 -25.41 -22.07 6.95
CA MET A 101 -25.14 -22.16 5.51
C MET A 101 -24.77 -23.59 5.05
N LYS A 102 -24.12 -24.38 5.91
CA LYS A 102 -23.72 -25.78 5.62
C LYS A 102 -24.90 -26.70 5.26
N HIS A 103 -26.11 -26.41 5.75
CA HIS A 103 -27.29 -27.20 5.42
C HIS A 103 -27.88 -26.92 4.03
N ARG A 104 -27.47 -25.82 3.37
CA ARG A 104 -28.04 -25.41 2.07
C ARG A 104 -27.25 -25.91 0.87
N SER A 105 -25.99 -26.30 1.03
CA SER A 105 -25.15 -26.91 -0.03
C SER A 105 -25.03 -28.42 0.18
N ARG A 106 -26.08 -29.17 -0.18
CA ARG A 106 -26.02 -30.64 -0.27
C ARG A 106 -26.24 -31.17 -1.69
N ASN A 107 -26.44 -30.30 -2.68
CA ASN A 107 -26.93 -30.70 -4.00
C ASN A 107 -26.01 -30.36 -5.18
N SER A 108 -24.71 -30.10 -4.98
CA SER A 108 -23.81 -29.84 -6.10
C SER A 108 -22.47 -30.57 -5.96
N PRO A 109 -22.28 -31.73 -6.62
CA PRO A 109 -20.99 -32.40 -6.68
C PRO A 109 -20.15 -31.78 -7.79
N VAL A 110 -19.66 -30.54 -7.60
CA VAL A 110 -18.59 -30.02 -8.47
C VAL A 110 -17.27 -30.48 -7.87
N LYS A 111 -16.72 -31.57 -8.39
CA LYS A 111 -15.34 -31.98 -8.15
C LYS A 111 -14.41 -30.97 -8.84
N VAL A 112 -14.20 -29.79 -8.24
CA VAL A 112 -13.18 -28.86 -8.70
C VAL A 112 -11.84 -29.43 -8.26
N ALA A 113 -11.06 -29.94 -9.22
CA ALA A 113 -9.70 -30.37 -8.94
C ALA A 113 -8.86 -29.17 -8.47
N PRO A 114 -8.20 -29.23 -7.30
CA PRO A 114 -7.40 -28.13 -6.77
C PRO A 114 -6.03 -28.14 -7.46
N ILE A 115 -5.92 -27.53 -8.64
CA ILE A 115 -4.72 -27.70 -9.49
C ILE A 115 -3.55 -26.77 -9.10
N GLN A 116 -3.73 -25.74 -8.25
CA GLN A 116 -2.64 -24.80 -7.96
C GLN A 116 -2.19 -24.72 -6.49
N TYR A 117 -3.08 -24.93 -5.52
CA TYR A 117 -2.74 -24.75 -4.10
C TYR A 117 -2.09 -25.97 -3.45
N ALA A 118 -2.34 -27.18 -3.97
CA ALA A 118 -1.71 -28.41 -3.47
C ALA A 118 -0.18 -28.42 -3.63
N LYS A 119 0.35 -27.58 -4.54
CA LYS A 119 1.80 -27.43 -4.74
C LYS A 119 2.48 -26.71 -3.57
N VAL A 120 1.80 -25.78 -2.91
CA VAL A 120 2.33 -25.07 -1.73
C VAL A 120 2.45 -26.03 -0.53
N LEU A 121 1.49 -26.93 -0.35
CA LEU A 121 1.51 -27.92 0.74
C LEU A 121 2.56 -29.04 0.52
N SER A 122 2.90 -29.36 -0.73
CA SER A 122 3.84 -30.46 -1.05
C SER A 122 5.32 -30.10 -0.87
N LEU A 123 5.65 -28.81 -0.73
CA LEU A 123 7.03 -28.35 -0.56
C LEU A 123 7.52 -28.38 0.89
N HIS A 124 6.61 -28.51 1.87
CA HIS A 124 6.92 -28.37 3.28
C HIS A 124 6.84 -29.72 4.00
N GLY A 125 7.83 -30.59 3.75
CA GLY A 125 7.94 -31.94 4.32
C GLY A 125 8.26 -32.03 5.82
N SER A 126 7.90 -31.02 6.62
CA SER A 126 8.09 -31.04 8.08
C SER A 126 6.84 -31.56 8.76
N HIS A 127 6.93 -32.77 9.33
CA HIS A 127 5.85 -33.47 10.03
C HIS A 127 5.23 -32.70 11.22
N HIS A 128 5.81 -31.57 11.63
CA HIS A 128 5.37 -30.79 12.79
C HIS A 128 4.25 -29.77 12.47
N ILE A 129 4.08 -29.37 11.20
CA ILE A 129 3.13 -28.32 10.79
C ILE A 129 1.68 -28.84 10.77
N GLN A 130 1.47 -30.16 10.80
CA GLN A 130 0.14 -30.76 10.61
C GLN A 130 -0.82 -30.63 11.80
N ASP A 131 -0.33 -30.27 12.98
CA ASP A 131 -1.12 -30.31 14.22
C ASP A 131 -1.54 -28.93 14.77
N ASP A 132 -1.25 -27.82 14.08
CA ASP A 132 -1.75 -26.50 14.52
C ASP A 132 -3.28 -26.39 14.31
N PRO A 133 -4.09 -26.28 15.39
CA PRO A 133 -5.54 -26.11 15.28
C PRO A 133 -5.94 -24.83 14.53
N ASN A 134 -5.12 -23.77 14.55
CA ASN A 134 -5.38 -22.52 13.86
C ASN A 134 -5.22 -22.67 12.35
N LEU A 135 -4.11 -23.29 11.91
CA LEU A 135 -3.87 -23.60 10.50
C LEU A 135 -4.97 -24.49 9.93
N LYS A 136 -5.39 -25.51 10.69
CA LYS A 136 -6.50 -26.40 10.30
C LYS A 136 -7.83 -25.65 10.14
N ARG A 137 -8.11 -24.70 11.02
CA ARG A 137 -9.31 -23.84 10.93
C ARG A 137 -9.24 -22.94 9.69
N ALA A 138 -8.10 -22.30 9.45
CA ALA A 138 -7.89 -21.43 8.30
C ALA A 138 -8.01 -22.20 6.97
N LEU A 139 -7.40 -23.38 6.86
CA LEU A 139 -7.54 -24.26 5.69
C LEU A 139 -8.99 -24.64 5.44
N SER A 140 -9.72 -25.09 6.48
CA SER A 140 -11.14 -25.43 6.33
C SER A 140 -12.00 -24.24 5.90
N LYS A 141 -11.66 -23.03 6.36
CA LYS A 141 -12.35 -21.77 5.96
C LYS A 141 -12.04 -21.41 4.51
N ALA A 142 -10.79 -21.50 4.08
CA ALA A 142 -10.36 -21.23 2.72
C ALA A 142 -10.97 -22.19 1.71
N GLU A 143 -11.00 -23.49 2.03
CA GLU A 143 -11.66 -24.52 1.22
C GLU A 143 -13.16 -24.24 1.07
N LEU A 144 -13.83 -23.92 2.17
CA LEU A 144 -15.26 -23.59 2.15
C LEU A 144 -15.50 -22.35 1.29
N LEU A 145 -14.79 -21.24 1.52
CA LEU A 145 -14.99 -20.04 0.72
C LEU A 145 -14.67 -20.24 -0.77
N THR A 146 -13.70 -21.09 -1.08
CA THR A 146 -13.39 -21.51 -2.45
C THR A 146 -14.52 -22.31 -3.08
N GLU A 147 -15.14 -23.22 -2.33
CA GLU A 147 -16.31 -24.01 -2.76
C GLU A 147 -17.52 -23.11 -3.04
N TRP A 148 -17.79 -22.14 -2.17
CA TRP A 148 -18.99 -21.31 -2.25
C TRP A 148 -18.88 -20.17 -3.26
N TRP A 149 -17.75 -19.47 -3.30
CA TRP A 149 -17.59 -18.26 -4.10
C TRP A 149 -16.76 -18.50 -5.37
N GLY A 150 -16.12 -19.66 -5.47
CA GLY A 150 -15.18 -19.99 -6.52
C GLY A 150 -13.76 -19.50 -6.22
N VAL A 151 -12.80 -20.16 -6.86
CA VAL A 151 -11.34 -19.96 -6.68
C VAL A 151 -10.90 -18.51 -6.92
N HIS A 152 -11.57 -17.79 -7.83
CA HIS A 152 -11.18 -16.43 -8.19
C HIS A 152 -11.91 -15.33 -7.41
N SER A 153 -12.81 -15.70 -6.49
CA SER A 153 -13.51 -14.73 -5.67
C SER A 153 -12.55 -14.00 -4.72
N THR A 154 -12.88 -12.76 -4.39
CA THR A 154 -12.10 -11.99 -3.42
C THR A 154 -12.14 -12.64 -2.04
N GLN A 155 -13.26 -13.25 -1.66
CA GLN A 155 -13.43 -13.96 -0.40
C GLN A 155 -12.53 -15.20 -0.30
N ALA A 156 -12.44 -16.00 -1.37
CA ALA A 156 -11.55 -17.16 -1.38
C ALA A 156 -10.08 -16.72 -1.32
N LYS A 157 -9.70 -15.67 -2.06
CA LYS A 157 -8.33 -15.15 -2.03
C LYS A 157 -7.90 -14.68 -0.64
N LEU A 158 -8.74 -13.87 0.03
CA LEU A 158 -8.45 -13.40 1.39
C LEU A 158 -8.32 -14.55 2.40
N ALA A 159 -9.10 -15.63 2.22
CA ALA A 159 -9.01 -16.78 3.11
C ALA A 159 -7.75 -17.62 2.87
N TRP A 160 -7.26 -17.70 1.62
CA TRP A 160 -5.96 -18.32 1.33
C TRP A 160 -4.79 -17.45 1.79
N GLU A 161 -4.91 -16.13 1.71
CA GLU A 161 -3.93 -15.18 2.27
C GLU A 161 -3.78 -15.38 3.80
N GLU A 162 -4.89 -15.59 4.52
CA GLU A 162 -4.87 -15.92 5.96
C GLU A 162 -4.11 -17.24 6.24
N VAL A 163 -4.22 -18.24 5.37
CA VAL A 163 -3.43 -19.48 5.49
C VAL A 163 -1.94 -19.22 5.27
N GLU A 164 -1.59 -18.40 4.28
CA GLU A 164 -0.22 -18.02 3.98
C GLU A 164 0.42 -17.19 5.11
N ASP A 165 -0.34 -16.29 5.74
CA ASP A 165 0.10 -15.50 6.88
C ASP A 165 0.44 -16.37 8.10
N ILE A 166 -0.42 -17.36 8.41
CA ILE A 166 -0.19 -18.30 9.52
C ILE A 166 1.08 -19.10 9.27
N LEU A 167 1.24 -19.63 8.04
CA LEU A 167 2.44 -20.38 7.66
C LEU A 167 3.70 -19.51 7.75
N SER A 168 3.63 -18.26 7.26
CA SER A 168 4.77 -17.32 7.29
C SER A 168 5.21 -16.98 8.71
N ASN A 169 4.27 -16.80 9.64
CA ASN A 169 4.57 -16.54 11.04
C ASN A 169 5.23 -17.74 11.74
N GLU A 170 4.82 -18.97 11.39
CA GLU A 170 5.43 -20.17 11.95
C GLU A 170 6.91 -20.30 11.51
N TYR A 171 7.23 -19.96 10.25
CA TYR A 171 8.62 -19.91 9.78
C TYR A 171 9.49 -18.92 10.55
N SER A 172 8.94 -17.75 10.92
CA SER A 172 9.67 -16.77 11.73
C SER A 172 10.02 -17.32 13.11
N SER A 173 9.09 -18.03 13.75
CA SER A 173 9.28 -18.57 15.10
C SER A 173 10.34 -19.69 15.17
N ILE A 174 10.47 -20.47 14.10
CA ILE A 174 11.46 -21.56 14.02
C ILE A 174 12.88 -21.00 13.82
N PHE A 175 13.05 -19.88 13.11
CA PHE A 175 14.36 -19.27 12.90
C PHE A 175 14.89 -18.55 14.14
N GLU A 176 14.02 -17.95 14.96
CA GLU A 176 14.42 -17.27 16.20
C GLU A 176 14.83 -18.23 17.33
N GLY A 177 14.39 -19.49 17.29
CA GLY A 177 14.69 -20.50 18.33
C GLY A 177 15.99 -21.28 18.14
N SER A 178 16.64 -21.20 16.98
CA SER A 178 17.88 -21.93 16.69
C SER A 178 19.10 -21.01 16.76
N THR A 179 19.41 -20.52 17.96
CA THR A 179 20.72 -19.93 18.30
C THR A 179 21.80 -21.01 18.42
N ASN A 180 21.94 -21.86 17.39
CA ASN A 180 23.25 -22.44 17.12
C ASN A 180 23.90 -21.51 16.12
N PRO A 181 24.86 -20.69 16.56
CA PRO A 181 25.43 -19.69 15.71
C PRO A 181 26.34 -20.45 14.74
N ILE A 182 25.86 -20.67 13.52
CA ILE A 182 26.73 -20.95 12.38
C ILE A 182 27.33 -19.60 12.03
N GLU A 183 28.32 -19.19 12.81
CA GLU A 183 28.94 -17.85 12.83
C GLU A 183 29.75 -17.53 11.56
N ASN A 184 29.81 -18.44 10.60
CA ASN A 184 30.72 -18.32 9.48
C ASN A 184 29.91 -18.27 8.17
N GLU A 185 30.04 -17.14 7.47
CA GLU A 185 29.75 -16.97 6.04
C GLU A 185 28.35 -16.47 5.62
N CYS A 186 27.81 -15.46 6.30
CA CYS A 186 26.95 -14.48 5.61
C CYS A 186 27.06 -13.07 6.21
N LYS A 187 28.25 -12.69 6.67
CA LYS A 187 28.65 -11.28 6.77
C LYS A 187 29.24 -10.90 5.41
N ILE A 188 28.37 -10.63 4.44
CA ILE A 188 28.75 -9.61 3.45
C ILE A 188 28.79 -8.36 4.29
N ASP A 189 30.00 -7.90 4.62
CA ASP A 189 30.20 -6.74 5.47
C ASP A 189 29.39 -5.59 4.86
N PHE A 190 28.44 -5.07 5.63
CA PHE A 190 27.58 -3.95 5.19
C PHE A 190 28.42 -2.74 4.73
N THR A 191 29.68 -2.68 5.15
CA THR A 191 30.69 -1.74 4.67
C THR A 191 31.15 -1.98 3.23
N GLU A 192 31.28 -3.23 2.78
CA GLU A 192 31.64 -3.54 1.39
C GLU A 192 30.52 -3.16 0.41
N ALA A 193 29.26 -3.36 0.81
CA ALA A 193 28.11 -2.91 0.02
C ALA A 193 28.06 -1.36 -0.10
N CYS A 194 28.42 -0.63 0.96
CA CYS A 194 28.50 0.82 0.92
C CYS A 194 29.64 1.33 0.01
N VAL A 195 30.82 0.69 0.05
CA VAL A 195 31.94 1.06 -0.84
C VAL A 195 31.60 0.82 -2.31
N ALA A 196 30.92 -0.30 -2.62
CA ALA A 196 30.49 -0.60 -3.99
C ALA A 196 29.50 0.43 -4.56
N MET A 197 28.60 0.99 -3.73
CA MET A 197 27.68 2.03 -4.18
C MET A 197 28.38 3.38 -4.44
N GLU A 198 29.36 3.77 -3.62
CA GLU A 198 30.14 5.00 -3.86
C GLU A 198 31.00 4.91 -5.14
N GLU A 199 31.52 3.72 -5.47
CA GLU A 199 32.27 3.52 -6.70
C GLU A 199 31.37 3.59 -7.94
N LEU A 200 30.17 3.03 -7.87
CA LEU A 200 29.17 3.13 -8.96
C LEU A 200 28.79 4.59 -9.22
N GLU A 201 28.62 5.38 -8.15
CA GLU A 201 28.30 6.81 -8.24
C GLU A 201 29.42 7.58 -8.96
N LYS A 202 30.70 7.30 -8.66
CA LYS A 202 31.83 7.94 -9.35
C LYS A 202 31.86 7.65 -10.85
N VAL A 203 31.61 6.42 -11.26
CA VAL A 203 31.60 6.03 -12.69
C VAL A 203 30.48 6.73 -13.44
N LEU A 204 29.30 6.83 -12.82
CA LEU A 204 28.13 7.44 -13.44
C LEU A 204 28.29 8.95 -13.67
N PHE A 205 28.95 9.65 -12.73
CA PHE A 205 29.18 11.09 -12.84
C PHE A 205 30.40 11.47 -13.71
N HIS A 206 31.46 10.64 -13.76
CA HIS A 206 32.59 10.91 -14.65
C HIS A 206 32.24 10.77 -16.14
N HIS A 207 31.24 9.95 -16.48
CA HIS A 207 30.79 9.82 -17.86
C HIS A 207 30.06 11.07 -18.39
N HIS A 208 29.56 11.95 -17.52
CA HIS A 208 28.77 13.10 -17.95
C HIS A 208 29.63 14.29 -18.43
N GLU A 209 30.91 14.35 -18.06
CA GLU A 209 31.82 15.42 -18.50
C GLU A 209 32.46 15.14 -19.88
N CYS A 210 32.69 13.88 -20.26
CA CYS A 210 33.26 13.57 -21.58
C CYS A 210 32.30 13.78 -22.77
N TYR A 211 30.98 13.85 -22.55
CA TYR A 211 30.02 14.07 -23.64
C TYR A 211 29.87 15.55 -24.04
N HIS A 212 30.33 16.49 -23.22
CA HIS A 212 30.17 17.92 -23.52
C HIS A 212 31.30 18.50 -24.40
N GLU A 213 32.44 17.82 -24.53
CA GLU A 213 33.56 18.31 -25.32
C GLU A 213 33.47 17.93 -26.81
N VAL A 214 32.61 16.97 -27.18
CA VAL A 214 32.46 16.51 -28.58
C VAL A 214 31.50 17.40 -29.38
N GLN A 215 30.63 18.20 -28.75
CA GLN A 215 29.65 19.03 -29.48
C GLN A 215 30.13 20.44 -29.87
N ASN A 216 31.28 20.91 -29.35
CA ASN A 216 31.78 22.26 -29.64
C ASN A 216 32.94 22.30 -30.66
N GLY A 217 33.34 21.15 -31.22
CA GLY A 217 34.54 21.04 -32.06
C GLY A 217 34.35 21.22 -33.57
N ASP A 218 33.14 21.20 -34.12
CA ASP A 218 32.97 20.94 -35.57
C ASP A 218 32.06 21.93 -36.34
N LEU A 219 32.07 23.21 -35.96
CA LEU A 219 31.42 24.29 -36.74
C LEU A 219 32.41 25.26 -37.40
N GLY A 220 33.65 24.81 -37.61
CA GLY A 220 34.76 25.66 -38.06
C GLY A 220 35.45 25.19 -39.34
N ARG A 221 34.71 24.85 -40.41
CA ARG A 221 35.18 24.89 -41.82
C ARG A 221 34.05 24.45 -42.75
N PHE A 222 33.46 25.40 -43.49
CA PHE A 222 33.25 25.39 -44.95
C PHE A 222 32.59 26.70 -45.36
#